data_AF-A0A4Q0GM61-F1
#
_entry.id   AF-A0A4Q0GM61-F1
#
_cell.length_a   1.000
_cell.length_b   1.000
_cell.length_c   1.000
_cell.angle_alpha   90.00
_cell.angle_beta   90.00
_cell.angle_gamma   90.00
#
_symmetry.space_group_name_H-M   'P 1'
#
loop_
_entity.id
_entity.type
_entity.pdbx_description
1 polymer ?
#
loop_
_entity_poly.entity_id
_entity_poly.type
_entity_poly.pdbx_seq_one_letter_code
_entity_poly.pdbx_strand_id
1 'polypeptide(L)'
;MKFSLIEQEAIILNAVMGMVDDMVNHSIFCGLGEKRHDTNLLPQTSETLRQFNILLRDFLSPVTARGNDPMPFELPKPPNNKVQTDHTSLYYLRHVCEQPLIGSRVAPLKMIVDSFIEWLEAEAFVEKVWFARISLETNLRIKRIDFIRMTGDIGKHNFLRLGGQAAKLRRILADNGKQITEDEAYLALPDCWDWFHTHLFAYHASTIAEFLNNIRYTIRLYVKPVAKERYRETGRMLGDIHIYTYERPEEIVSEFAWSSYYDLLDSSRYKPNFPPFSVSKNLKKAF
;
A
#
# COMPACT_ATOMS: atom_id res chain seq x y z
N MET A 1 23.50 -13.10 7.30
CA MET A 1 24.09 -12.11 6.38
C MET A 1 23.59 -10.75 6.85
N LYS A 2 24.50 -9.79 7.07
CA LYS A 2 24.13 -8.46 7.56
C LYS A 2 23.83 -7.56 6.37
N PHE A 3 22.68 -6.87 6.37
CA PHE A 3 22.31 -5.96 5.30
C PHE A 3 22.68 -4.52 5.69
N SER A 4 23.43 -3.83 4.84
CA SER A 4 23.78 -2.41 5.04
C SER A 4 22.55 -1.52 4.86
N LEU A 5 22.61 -0.26 5.32
CA LEU A 5 21.47 0.66 5.23
C LEU A 5 21.03 0.93 3.78
N ILE A 6 21.99 1.05 2.85
CA ILE A 6 21.69 1.23 1.42
C ILE A 6 21.06 -0.03 0.80
N GLU A 7 21.46 -1.22 1.26
CA GLU A 7 20.84 -2.48 0.85
C GLU A 7 19.40 -2.58 1.36
N GLN A 8 19.16 -2.20 2.61
CA GLN A 8 17.80 -2.15 3.19
C GLN A 8 16.92 -1.18 2.41
N GLU A 9 17.42 0.02 2.10
CA GLU A 9 16.70 1.00 1.29
C GLU A 9 16.33 0.45 -0.09
N ALA A 10 17.28 -0.20 -0.78
CA ALA A 10 17.04 -0.79 -2.10
C ALA A 10 15.94 -1.85 -2.04
N ILE A 11 15.98 -2.73 -1.03
CA ILE A 11 14.99 -3.79 -0.81
C ILE A 11 13.60 -3.19 -0.53
N ILE A 12 13.50 -2.19 0.36
CA ILE A 12 12.24 -1.54 0.73
C ILE A 12 11.61 -0.88 -0.51
N LEU A 13 12.38 -0.05 -1.22
CA LEU A 13 11.88 0.71 -2.37
C LEU A 13 11.45 -0.23 -3.50
N ASN A 14 12.25 -1.26 -3.80
CA ASN A 14 11.91 -2.23 -4.84
C ASN A 14 10.65 -3.04 -4.48
N ALA A 15 10.54 -3.50 -3.23
CA ALA A 15 9.36 -4.23 -2.76
C ALA A 15 8.08 -3.38 -2.87
N VAL A 16 8.15 -2.11 -2.46
CA VAL A 16 7.02 -1.17 -2.57
C VAL A 16 6.64 -0.92 -4.02
N MET A 17 7.62 -0.70 -4.91
CA MET A 17 7.37 -0.53 -6.34
C MET A 17 6.62 -1.73 -6.91
N GLY A 18 7.09 -2.95 -6.64
CA GLY A 18 6.44 -4.18 -7.09
C GLY A 18 5.02 -4.33 -6.57
N MET A 19 4.80 -4.14 -5.26
CA MET A 19 3.46 -4.21 -4.68
C MET A 19 2.50 -3.16 -5.26
N VAL A 20 2.99 -1.94 -5.53
CA VAL A 20 2.18 -0.88 -6.16
C VAL A 20 1.89 -1.21 -7.62
N ASP A 21 2.82 -1.81 -8.36
CA ASP A 21 2.60 -2.21 -9.74
C ASP A 21 1.54 -3.30 -9.86
N ASP A 22 1.50 -4.25 -8.92
CA ASP A 22 0.44 -5.26 -8.84
C ASP A 22 -0.93 -4.66 -8.50
N MET A 23 -0.96 -3.58 -7.71
CA MET A 23 -2.19 -2.92 -7.27
C MET A 23 -2.74 -1.87 -8.24
N VAL A 24 -1.88 -1.10 -8.90
CA VAL A 24 -2.25 0.09 -9.68
C VAL A 24 -1.72 -0.03 -11.11
N ASN A 25 -2.46 -0.82 -11.89
CA ASN A 25 -2.20 -1.11 -13.29
C ASN A 25 -3.50 -1.15 -14.11
N HIS A 26 -3.35 -1.30 -15.43
CA HIS A 26 -4.48 -1.31 -16.35
C HIS A 26 -5.33 -2.59 -16.29
N SER A 27 -4.89 -3.66 -15.62
CA SER A 27 -5.72 -4.85 -15.39
C SER A 27 -6.71 -4.65 -14.24
N ILE A 28 -6.36 -3.82 -13.27
CA ILE A 28 -7.25 -3.49 -12.14
C ILE A 28 -8.12 -2.27 -12.45
N PHE A 29 -7.54 -1.24 -13.07
CA PHE A 29 -8.22 0.03 -13.29
C PHE A 29 -8.38 0.37 -14.77
N CYS A 30 -9.49 1.04 -15.09
CA CYS A 30 -9.70 1.64 -16.40
C CYS A 30 -8.61 2.69 -16.72
N GLY A 31 -8.36 2.91 -18.01
CA GLY A 31 -7.45 3.96 -18.46
C GLY A 31 -7.88 5.34 -17.97
N LEU A 32 -6.93 6.16 -17.50
CA LEU A 32 -7.20 7.56 -17.22
C LEU A 32 -7.39 8.31 -18.54
N GLY A 33 -8.58 8.89 -18.75
CA GLY A 33 -8.82 9.87 -19.82
C GLY A 33 -7.90 11.10 -19.71
N GLU A 34 -8.03 12.08 -20.60
CA GLU A 34 -7.07 13.20 -20.71
C GLU A 34 -6.89 14.01 -19.41
N LYS A 35 -7.92 14.08 -18.56
CA LYS A 35 -7.92 14.84 -17.31
C LYS A 35 -7.06 14.17 -16.22
N ARG A 36 -6.02 14.87 -15.76
CA ARG A 36 -5.11 14.40 -14.69
C ARG A 36 -5.38 15.02 -13.32
N HIS A 37 -6.17 16.09 -13.26
CA HIS A 37 -6.55 16.76 -12.02
C HIS A 37 -8.05 16.65 -11.79
N ASP A 38 -8.47 16.57 -10.54
CA ASP A 38 -9.87 16.35 -10.16
C ASP A 38 -10.53 15.24 -10.99
N THR A 39 -9.84 14.10 -11.07
CA THR A 39 -10.27 12.92 -11.84
C THR A 39 -10.80 11.82 -10.92
N ASN A 40 -11.16 10.68 -11.49
CA ASN A 40 -11.54 9.48 -10.77
C ASN A 40 -10.99 8.24 -11.50
N LEU A 41 -10.18 7.44 -10.83
CA LEU A 41 -9.69 6.17 -11.35
C LEU A 41 -10.67 5.05 -10.96
N LEU A 42 -11.37 4.51 -11.95
CA LEU A 42 -12.39 3.49 -11.74
C LEU A 42 -11.81 2.08 -11.87
N PRO A 43 -12.13 1.15 -10.94
CA PRO A 43 -11.83 -0.26 -11.16
C PRO A 43 -12.58 -0.78 -12.40
N GLN A 44 -12.04 -1.79 -13.08
CA GLN A 44 -12.70 -2.35 -14.26
C GLN A 44 -14.02 -3.05 -13.92
N THR A 45 -14.01 -3.82 -12.81
CA THR A 45 -15.16 -4.58 -12.30
C THR A 45 -15.14 -4.66 -10.77
N SER A 46 -16.23 -5.17 -10.18
CA SER A 46 -16.29 -5.51 -8.76
C SER A 46 -15.21 -6.49 -8.31
N GLU A 47 -14.84 -7.45 -9.16
CA GLU A 47 -13.82 -8.46 -8.87
C GLU A 47 -12.43 -7.84 -8.84
N THR A 48 -12.14 -6.93 -9.78
CA THR A 48 -10.86 -6.20 -9.77
C THR A 48 -10.76 -5.24 -8.59
N LEU A 49 -11.88 -4.65 -8.13
CA LEU A 49 -11.92 -3.88 -6.89
C LEU A 49 -11.62 -4.76 -5.66
N ARG A 50 -12.20 -5.96 -5.61
CA ARG A 50 -11.90 -6.96 -4.58
C ARG A 50 -10.42 -7.36 -4.61
N GLN A 51 -9.86 -7.62 -5.79
CA GLN A 51 -8.43 -7.94 -5.94
C GLN A 51 -7.55 -6.80 -5.43
N PHE A 52 -7.88 -5.55 -5.80
CA PHE A 52 -7.19 -4.36 -5.29
C PHE A 52 -7.24 -4.28 -3.77
N ASN A 53 -8.39 -4.55 -3.15
CA ASN A 53 -8.54 -4.54 -1.70
C ASN A 53 -7.69 -5.63 -1.01
N ILE A 54 -7.63 -6.83 -1.59
CA ILE A 54 -6.82 -7.94 -1.07
C ILE A 54 -5.33 -7.60 -1.12
N LEU A 55 -4.84 -7.10 -2.26
CA LEU A 55 -3.44 -6.70 -2.43
C LEU A 55 -3.07 -5.54 -1.50
N LEU A 56 -3.97 -4.56 -1.35
CA LEU A 56 -3.79 -3.44 -0.43
C LEU A 56 -3.74 -3.90 1.03
N ARG A 57 -4.59 -4.85 1.42
CA ARG A 57 -4.52 -5.44 2.76
C ARG A 57 -3.16 -6.09 3.01
N ASP A 58 -2.64 -6.81 2.03
CA ASP A 58 -1.32 -7.44 2.14
C ASP A 58 -0.19 -6.36 2.21
N PHE A 59 -0.28 -5.28 1.42
CA PHE A 59 0.62 -4.12 1.52
C PHE A 59 0.60 -3.43 2.90
N LEU A 60 -0.58 -3.37 3.53
CA LEU A 60 -0.82 -2.81 4.86
C LEU A 60 -0.71 -3.86 5.99
N SER A 61 -0.19 -5.04 5.69
CA SER A 61 0.05 -6.06 6.70
C SER A 61 1.36 -5.82 7.44
N PRO A 62 1.47 -6.23 8.71
CA PRO A 62 2.71 -6.13 9.44
C PRO A 62 3.85 -6.88 8.75
N VAL A 63 5.02 -6.26 8.64
CA VAL A 63 6.25 -7.01 8.35
C VAL A 63 6.64 -7.73 9.64
N THR A 64 6.52 -9.06 9.66
CA THR A 64 6.72 -9.85 10.88
C THR A 64 7.98 -10.69 10.80
N ALA A 65 8.74 -10.75 11.90
CA ALA A 65 9.64 -11.86 12.17
C ALA A 65 8.84 -13.08 12.68
N ARG A 66 9.37 -14.30 12.48
CA ARG A 66 8.77 -15.50 13.06
C ARG A 66 9.27 -15.66 14.50
N GLY A 67 8.35 -15.67 15.47
CA GLY A 67 8.72 -15.87 16.88
C GLY A 67 9.73 -14.81 17.37
N ASN A 68 10.88 -15.26 17.84
CA ASN A 68 11.97 -14.41 18.34
C ASN A 68 13.04 -14.08 17.27
N ASP A 69 12.81 -14.46 16.01
CA ASP A 69 13.76 -14.18 14.94
C ASP A 69 13.98 -12.68 14.75
N PRO A 70 15.15 -12.27 14.22
CA PRO A 70 15.35 -10.89 13.79
C PRO A 70 14.36 -10.51 12.69
N MET A 71 14.11 -9.21 12.56
CA MET A 71 13.31 -8.70 11.44
C MET A 71 13.92 -9.12 10.10
N PRO A 72 13.10 -9.45 9.09
CA PRO A 72 13.59 -9.73 7.75
C PRO A 72 14.50 -8.60 7.27
N PHE A 73 15.61 -8.96 6.62
CA PHE A 73 16.60 -8.01 6.07
C PHE A 73 17.17 -7.02 7.10
N GLU A 74 17.11 -7.36 8.39
CA GLU A 74 17.58 -6.50 9.50
C GLU A 74 16.88 -5.14 9.57
N LEU A 75 15.65 -5.10 9.06
CA LEU A 75 14.82 -3.92 9.14
C LEU A 75 14.59 -3.49 10.60
N PRO A 76 14.48 -2.19 10.87
CA PRO A 76 14.23 -1.69 12.22
C PRO A 76 12.90 -2.22 12.74
N LYS A 77 12.89 -2.66 14.01
CA LYS A 77 11.66 -3.11 14.67
C LYS A 77 10.71 -1.90 14.81
N PRO A 78 9.45 -2.02 14.37
CA PRO A 78 8.43 -1.03 14.65
C PRO A 78 8.30 -0.72 16.15
N PRO A 79 7.93 0.52 16.52
CA PRO A 79 7.64 0.86 17.91
C PRO A 79 6.47 0.00 18.45
N ASN A 80 6.51 -0.31 19.74
CA ASN A 80 5.41 -1.00 20.42
C ASN A 80 4.31 0.01 20.81
N ASN A 81 3.56 0.49 19.82
CA ASN A 81 2.47 1.43 20.01
C ASN A 81 1.16 0.92 19.36
N LYS A 82 0.09 1.73 19.40
CA LYS A 82 -1.22 1.37 18.83
C LYS A 82 -1.45 1.94 17.42
N VAL A 83 -0.43 2.57 16.81
CA VAL A 83 -0.52 3.15 15.47
C VAL A 83 -0.33 2.01 14.46
N GLN A 84 -1.36 1.72 13.67
CA GLN A 84 -1.34 0.51 12.84
C GLN A 84 -0.37 0.64 11.67
N THR A 85 -0.27 1.85 11.10
CA THR A 85 0.62 2.18 9.99
C THR A 85 2.10 2.01 10.32
N ASP A 86 2.50 2.11 11.59
CA ASP A 86 3.88 1.91 12.05
C ASP A 86 4.38 0.47 11.86
N HIS A 87 3.47 -0.49 11.64
CA HIS A 87 3.85 -1.88 11.38
C HIS A 87 3.91 -2.23 9.89
N THR A 88 3.54 -1.32 9.00
CA THR A 88 3.32 -1.60 7.57
C THR A 88 4.50 -1.23 6.68
N SER A 89 4.42 -1.53 5.38
CA SER A 89 5.38 -1.06 4.37
C SER A 89 5.59 0.47 4.40
N LEU A 90 4.57 1.24 4.79
CA LEU A 90 4.65 2.71 4.87
C LEU A 90 5.60 3.19 5.97
N TYR A 91 5.76 2.44 7.07
CA TYR A 91 6.73 2.73 8.12
C TYR A 91 8.16 2.68 7.58
N TYR A 92 8.49 1.62 6.83
CA TYR A 92 9.81 1.47 6.24
C TYR A 92 10.08 2.51 5.15
N LEU A 93 9.07 2.87 4.35
CA LEU A 93 9.20 4.00 3.41
C LEU A 93 9.45 5.32 4.14
N ARG A 94 8.77 5.58 5.26
CA ARG A 94 9.01 6.78 6.07
C ARG A 94 10.46 6.82 6.59
N HIS A 95 11.01 5.68 7.03
CA HIS A 95 12.42 5.60 7.41
C HIS A 95 13.39 5.86 6.26
N VAL A 96 13.13 5.32 5.06
CA VAL A 96 13.90 5.68 3.85
C VAL A 96 13.84 7.19 3.61
N CYS A 97 12.69 7.82 3.84
CA CYS A 97 12.55 9.26 3.69
C CYS A 97 13.32 10.08 4.74
N GLU A 98 13.59 9.51 5.92
CA GLU A 98 14.34 10.15 7.01
C GLU A 98 15.85 10.04 6.79
N GLN A 99 16.31 8.95 6.17
CA GLN A 99 17.72 8.69 5.88
C GLN A 99 17.92 8.18 4.45
N PRO A 100 17.68 9.02 3.43
CA PRO A 100 17.85 8.63 2.03
C PRO A 100 19.33 8.45 1.67
N LEU A 101 19.69 7.30 1.10
CA LEU A 101 21.05 6.94 0.70
C LEU A 101 21.20 6.71 -0.81
N ILE A 102 20.15 6.29 -1.52
CA ILE A 102 20.24 5.95 -2.95
C ILE A 102 20.08 7.16 -3.84
N GLY A 103 19.02 7.93 -3.63
CA GLY A 103 18.53 8.91 -4.59
C GLY A 103 18.73 10.36 -4.17
N SER A 104 18.06 11.27 -4.86
CA SER A 104 18.06 12.69 -4.51
C SER A 104 16.63 13.24 -4.47
N ARG A 105 16.42 14.34 -3.72
CA ARG A 105 15.11 15.02 -3.59
C ARG A 105 14.01 14.10 -3.02
N VAL A 106 14.21 13.57 -1.82
CA VAL A 106 13.24 12.68 -1.15
C VAL A 106 11.96 13.37 -0.65
N ALA A 107 11.97 14.71 -0.53
CA ALA A 107 10.87 15.47 0.08
C ALA A 107 9.47 15.20 -0.52
N PRO A 108 9.27 15.09 -1.85
CA PRO A 108 7.97 14.74 -2.41
C PRO A 108 7.48 13.34 -2.01
N LEU A 109 8.39 12.35 -1.94
CA LEU A 109 8.05 11.00 -1.47
C LEU A 109 7.60 11.05 0.00
N LYS A 110 8.38 11.73 0.84
CA LYS A 110 8.05 11.91 2.26
C LYS A 110 6.67 12.50 2.46
N MET A 111 6.36 13.58 1.73
CA MET A 111 5.07 14.27 1.83
C MET A 111 3.88 13.34 1.50
N ILE A 112 4.00 12.52 0.45
CA ILE A 112 2.93 11.60 0.03
C ILE A 112 2.79 10.44 1.04
N VAL A 113 3.90 9.87 1.49
CA VAL A 113 3.90 8.80 2.50
C VAL A 113 3.25 9.28 3.79
N ASP A 114 3.64 10.47 4.28
CA ASP A 114 3.08 11.05 5.50
C ASP A 114 1.58 11.35 5.34
N SER A 115 1.18 11.93 4.20
CA SER A 115 -0.24 12.19 3.91
C SER A 115 -1.08 10.91 3.82
N PHE A 116 -0.52 9.83 3.27
CA PHE A 116 -1.23 8.55 3.17
C PHE A 116 -1.39 7.90 4.55
N ILE A 117 -0.35 7.95 5.38
CA ILE A 117 -0.39 7.47 6.76
C ILE A 117 -1.45 8.22 7.56
N GLU A 118 -1.45 9.56 7.50
CA GLU A 118 -2.46 10.39 8.17
C GLU A 118 -3.88 10.05 7.70
N TRP A 119 -4.06 9.87 6.39
CA TRP A 119 -5.36 9.52 5.82
C TRP A 119 -5.86 8.13 6.27
N LEU A 120 -4.96 7.14 6.39
CA LEU A 120 -5.25 5.79 6.85
C LEU A 120 -5.60 5.72 8.34
N GLU A 121 -4.93 6.50 9.17
CA GLU A 121 -5.14 6.53 10.63
C GLU A 121 -6.36 7.35 11.05
N ALA A 122 -6.81 8.27 10.20
CA ALA A 122 -8.02 9.03 10.43
C ALA A 122 -9.29 8.15 10.43
N GLU A 123 -10.29 8.60 11.19
CA GLU A 123 -11.60 7.95 11.24
C GLU A 123 -12.49 8.43 10.10
N ALA A 124 -13.27 7.49 9.56
CA ALA A 124 -14.44 7.75 8.75
C ALA A 124 -15.69 7.67 9.65
N PHE A 125 -16.64 8.58 9.44
CA PHE A 125 -17.94 8.55 10.10
C PHE A 125 -19.03 8.15 9.11
N VAL A 126 -19.71 7.03 9.39
CA VAL A 126 -20.82 6.52 8.57
C VAL A 126 -22.10 6.49 9.38
N GLU A 127 -23.11 7.18 8.88
CA GLU A 127 -24.42 7.22 9.51
C GLU A 127 -25.26 6.00 9.14
N LYS A 128 -26.05 5.52 10.12
CA LYS A 128 -27.09 4.49 9.92
C LYS A 128 -26.60 3.23 9.20
N VAL A 129 -25.45 2.73 9.60
CA VAL A 129 -24.97 1.41 9.18
C VAL A 129 -25.95 0.37 9.69
N TRP A 130 -26.54 -0.38 8.76
CA TRP A 130 -27.52 -1.42 9.04
C TRP A 130 -26.90 -2.82 8.88
N PHE A 131 -26.73 -3.51 10.01
CA PHE A 131 -26.33 -4.91 10.08
C PHE A 131 -27.59 -5.78 10.14
N ALA A 132 -28.18 -6.03 8.98
CA ALA A 132 -29.47 -6.71 8.82
C ALA A 132 -29.52 -8.08 9.52
N ARG A 133 -28.42 -8.83 9.46
CA ARG A 133 -28.37 -10.21 9.98
C ARG A 133 -28.44 -10.31 11.50
N ILE A 134 -28.16 -9.21 12.19
CA ILE A 134 -28.27 -9.09 13.65
C ILE A 134 -29.28 -7.99 14.06
N SER A 135 -30.03 -7.46 13.09
CA SER A 135 -31.03 -6.40 13.29
C SER A 135 -30.48 -5.19 14.07
N LEU A 136 -29.27 -4.74 13.73
CA LEU A 136 -28.59 -3.65 14.41
C LEU A 136 -28.39 -2.45 13.49
N GLU A 137 -28.96 -1.31 13.85
CA GLU A 137 -28.63 -0.01 13.25
C GLU A 137 -27.68 0.77 14.17
N THR A 138 -26.62 1.33 13.60
CA THR A 138 -25.72 2.21 14.35
C THR A 138 -25.03 3.24 13.47
N ASN A 139 -24.68 4.38 14.05
CA ASN A 139 -23.64 5.23 13.47
C ASN A 139 -22.28 4.61 13.80
N LEU A 140 -21.34 4.69 12.88
CA LEU A 140 -20.04 4.04 12.98
C LEU A 140 -18.90 5.04 12.78
N ARG A 141 -18.03 5.16 13.77
CA ARG A 141 -16.68 5.71 13.66
C ARG A 141 -15.70 4.57 13.53
N ILE A 142 -14.91 4.57 12.47
CA ILE A 142 -13.94 3.51 12.16
C ILE A 142 -12.72 4.10 11.46
N LYS A 143 -11.50 3.71 11.86
CA LYS A 143 -10.30 4.12 11.14
C LYS A 143 -10.30 3.56 9.72
N ARG A 144 -9.77 4.33 8.76
CA ARG A 144 -9.76 3.87 7.36
C ARG A 144 -8.97 2.58 7.17
N ILE A 145 -7.82 2.46 7.82
CA ILE A 145 -7.03 1.23 7.81
C ILE A 145 -7.78 0.01 8.38
N ASP A 146 -8.72 0.22 9.31
CA ASP A 146 -9.45 -0.87 9.92
C ASP A 146 -10.43 -1.53 8.97
N PHE A 147 -11.26 -0.74 8.28
CA PHE A 147 -12.21 -1.27 7.32
C PHE A 147 -11.48 -1.84 6.09
N ILE A 148 -10.39 -1.19 5.62
CA ILE A 148 -9.60 -1.67 4.48
C ILE A 148 -9.03 -3.06 4.75
N ARG A 149 -8.37 -3.24 5.89
CA ARG A 149 -7.78 -4.55 6.25
C ARG A 149 -8.86 -5.59 6.48
N MET A 150 -9.96 -5.20 7.14
CA MET A 150 -11.06 -6.11 7.44
C MET A 150 -11.71 -6.69 6.20
N THR A 151 -12.04 -5.84 5.23
CA THR A 151 -12.64 -6.29 3.97
C THR A 151 -11.65 -7.10 3.15
N GLY A 152 -10.36 -6.79 3.21
CA GLY A 152 -9.35 -7.55 2.46
C GLY A 152 -9.28 -9.00 2.93
N ASP A 153 -9.38 -9.21 4.25
CA ASP A 153 -9.47 -10.54 4.84
C ASP A 153 -10.78 -11.25 4.50
N ILE A 154 -11.93 -10.56 4.62
CA ILE A 154 -13.24 -11.12 4.24
C ILE A 154 -13.25 -11.53 2.76
N GLY A 155 -12.64 -10.72 1.89
CA GLY A 155 -12.52 -10.99 0.46
C GLY A 155 -11.57 -12.13 0.11
N LYS A 156 -10.65 -12.51 1.01
CA LYS A 156 -9.63 -13.54 0.78
C LYS A 156 -9.98 -14.90 1.40
N HIS A 157 -10.73 -14.90 2.50
CA HIS A 157 -10.90 -16.06 3.36
C HIS A 157 -12.35 -16.53 3.46
N ASN A 158 -12.53 -17.84 3.71
CA ASN A 158 -13.83 -18.37 4.14
C ASN A 158 -14.03 -18.14 5.65
N PHE A 159 -15.26 -18.32 6.13
CA PHE A 159 -15.64 -18.00 7.52
C PHE A 159 -14.77 -18.71 8.58
N LEU A 160 -14.24 -19.91 8.30
CA LEU A 160 -13.39 -20.67 9.22
C LEU A 160 -12.07 -19.95 9.56
N ARG A 161 -11.67 -18.96 8.74
CA ARG A 161 -10.44 -18.17 8.92
C ARG A 161 -10.72 -16.72 9.31
N LEU A 162 -11.97 -16.37 9.63
CA LEU A 162 -12.39 -15.00 9.95
C LEU A 162 -12.57 -14.72 11.45
N GLY A 163 -12.14 -15.60 12.34
CA GLY A 163 -12.26 -15.36 13.80
C GLY A 163 -11.55 -14.10 14.28
N GLY A 164 -10.38 -13.78 13.71
CA GLY A 164 -9.72 -12.49 13.96
C GLY A 164 -10.55 -11.29 13.52
N GLN A 165 -11.29 -11.42 12.41
CA GLN A 165 -12.16 -10.36 11.91
C GLN A 165 -13.43 -10.22 12.73
N ALA A 166 -14.03 -11.32 13.18
CA ALA A 166 -15.16 -11.30 14.10
C ALA A 166 -14.78 -10.59 15.42
N ALA A 167 -13.63 -10.95 16.02
CA ALA A 167 -13.13 -10.28 17.22
C ALA A 167 -12.89 -8.78 17.00
N LYS A 168 -12.35 -8.39 15.84
CA LYS A 168 -12.13 -6.99 15.48
C LYS A 168 -13.45 -6.23 15.31
N LEU A 169 -14.45 -6.82 14.66
CA LEU A 169 -15.78 -6.22 14.50
C LEU A 169 -16.44 -5.96 15.86
N ARG A 170 -16.37 -6.93 16.78
CA ARG A 170 -16.87 -6.76 18.15
C ARG A 170 -16.25 -5.55 18.84
N ARG A 171 -14.92 -5.40 18.73
CA ARG A 171 -14.21 -4.24 19.30
C ARG A 171 -14.68 -2.93 18.68
N ILE A 172 -14.77 -2.87 17.34
CA ILE A 172 -15.23 -1.68 16.62
C ILE A 172 -16.65 -1.30 17.06
N LEU A 173 -17.57 -2.25 17.16
CA LEU A 173 -18.94 -1.99 17.60
C LEU A 173 -18.98 -1.57 19.07
N ALA A 174 -18.16 -2.19 19.94
CA ALA A 174 -18.04 -1.82 21.34
C ALA A 174 -17.53 -0.38 21.51
N ASP A 175 -16.52 0.02 20.72
CA ASP A 175 -15.99 1.39 20.66
C ASP A 175 -17.07 2.40 20.19
N ASN A 176 -18.09 1.92 19.47
CA ASN A 176 -19.29 2.67 19.05
C ASN A 176 -20.51 2.46 19.96
N GLY A 177 -20.32 1.89 21.16
CA GLY A 177 -21.37 1.72 22.16
C GLY A 177 -22.35 0.56 21.89
N LYS A 178 -22.01 -0.36 20.99
CA LYS A 178 -22.80 -1.55 20.65
C LYS A 178 -22.07 -2.82 21.08
N GLN A 179 -22.65 -3.58 22.00
CA GLN A 179 -22.12 -4.87 22.41
C GLN A 179 -22.80 -5.98 21.60
N ILE A 180 -22.00 -6.88 21.03
CA ILE A 180 -22.47 -8.06 20.33
C ILE A 180 -21.64 -9.30 20.75
N THR A 181 -22.28 -10.45 20.67
CA THR A 181 -21.69 -11.78 20.87
C THR A 181 -20.75 -12.16 19.73
N GLU A 182 -20.02 -13.26 19.90
CA GLU A 182 -19.17 -13.81 18.82
C GLU A 182 -20.00 -14.33 17.64
N ASP A 183 -21.10 -15.03 17.92
CA ASP A 183 -22.01 -15.54 16.89
C ASP A 183 -22.62 -14.40 16.05
N GLU A 184 -23.09 -13.34 16.72
CA GLU A 184 -23.57 -12.12 16.04
C GLU A 184 -22.48 -11.48 15.19
N ALA A 185 -21.23 -11.49 15.64
CA ALA A 185 -20.13 -10.93 14.88
C ALA A 185 -19.89 -11.71 13.58
N TYR A 186 -19.90 -13.04 13.63
CA TYR A 186 -19.83 -13.87 12.41
C TYR A 186 -21.03 -13.64 11.50
N LEU A 187 -22.24 -13.55 12.06
CA LEU A 187 -23.45 -13.26 11.29
C LEU A 187 -23.35 -11.91 10.58
N ALA A 188 -22.76 -10.89 11.20
CA ALA A 188 -22.63 -9.55 10.64
C ALA A 188 -21.49 -9.37 9.61
N LEU A 189 -20.59 -10.35 9.43
CA LEU A 189 -19.46 -10.20 8.48
C LEU A 189 -19.88 -9.94 7.03
N PRO A 190 -20.95 -10.56 6.49
CA PRO A 190 -21.39 -10.23 5.13
C PRO A 190 -21.98 -8.81 5.03
N ASP A 191 -22.64 -8.31 6.07
CA ASP A 191 -23.11 -6.93 6.11
C ASP A 191 -21.91 -5.95 6.18
N CYS A 192 -20.81 -6.35 6.84
CA CYS A 192 -19.55 -5.61 6.80
C CYS A 192 -18.95 -5.57 5.39
N TRP A 193 -19.05 -6.65 4.61
CA TRP A 193 -18.62 -6.62 3.22
C TRP A 193 -19.39 -5.56 2.43
N ASP A 194 -20.71 -5.53 2.55
CA ASP A 194 -21.52 -4.56 1.82
C ASP A 194 -21.19 -3.11 2.23
N TRP A 195 -21.17 -2.80 3.52
CA TRP A 195 -20.89 -1.45 4.00
C TRP A 195 -19.43 -1.03 3.78
N PHE A 196 -18.48 -1.89 4.12
CA PHE A 196 -17.08 -1.50 4.16
C PHE A 196 -16.38 -1.69 2.82
N HIS A 197 -16.74 -2.72 2.06
CA HIS A 197 -16.15 -2.96 0.74
C HIS A 197 -16.94 -2.24 -0.35
N THR A 198 -18.22 -2.58 -0.50
CA THR A 198 -19.03 -2.12 -1.64
C THR A 198 -19.34 -0.63 -1.59
N HIS A 199 -19.45 -0.04 -0.39
CA HIS A 199 -19.68 1.40 -0.23
C HIS A 199 -18.39 2.18 0.11
N LEU A 200 -17.85 2.00 1.32
CA LEU A 200 -16.71 2.80 1.81
C LEU A 200 -15.43 2.61 0.99
N PHE A 201 -14.97 1.37 0.83
CA PHE A 201 -13.74 1.10 0.08
C PHE A 201 -13.89 1.47 -1.39
N ALA A 202 -15.01 1.12 -2.03
CA ALA A 202 -15.29 1.51 -3.42
C ALA A 202 -15.22 3.04 -3.61
N TYR A 203 -15.81 3.81 -2.69
CA TYR A 203 -15.75 5.27 -2.71
C TYR A 203 -14.31 5.79 -2.61
N HIS A 204 -13.48 5.19 -1.75
CA HIS A 204 -12.10 5.62 -1.54
C HIS A 204 -11.08 4.98 -2.48
N ALA A 205 -11.45 3.99 -3.29
CA ALA A 205 -10.52 3.19 -4.09
C ALA A 205 -9.60 4.04 -4.97
N SER A 206 -10.19 5.03 -5.64
CA SER A 206 -9.49 6.00 -6.49
C SER A 206 -8.50 6.87 -5.70
N THR A 207 -8.88 7.33 -4.50
CA THR A 207 -8.01 8.11 -3.59
C THR A 207 -6.82 7.28 -3.11
N ILE A 208 -7.04 6.01 -2.80
CA ILE A 208 -5.96 5.09 -2.42
C ILE A 208 -5.03 4.86 -3.61
N ALA A 209 -5.59 4.63 -4.80
CA ALA A 209 -4.82 4.45 -6.01
C ALA A 209 -3.98 5.69 -6.37
N GLU A 210 -4.48 6.90 -6.09
CA GLU A 210 -3.70 8.14 -6.19
C GLU A 210 -2.48 8.12 -5.27
N PHE A 211 -2.65 7.81 -3.98
CA PHE A 211 -1.53 7.74 -3.04
C PHE A 211 -0.48 6.73 -3.52
N LEU A 212 -0.90 5.51 -3.83
CA LEU A 212 0.00 4.45 -4.28
C LEU A 212 0.72 4.83 -5.59
N ASN A 213 -0.01 5.31 -6.60
CA ASN A 213 0.57 5.75 -7.87
C ASN A 213 1.60 6.87 -7.67
N ASN A 214 1.28 7.84 -6.82
CA ASN A 214 2.16 8.98 -6.57
C ASN A 214 3.38 8.58 -5.71
N ILE A 215 3.27 7.58 -4.82
CA ILE A 215 4.41 6.92 -4.17
C ILE A 215 5.33 6.31 -5.24
N ARG A 216 4.81 5.43 -6.11
CA ARG A 216 5.59 4.82 -7.20
C ARG A 216 6.28 5.89 -8.06
N TYR A 217 5.54 6.93 -8.43
CA TYR A 217 6.07 7.99 -9.26
C TYR A 217 7.20 8.77 -8.59
N THR A 218 7.08 9.07 -7.30
CA THR A 218 8.09 9.83 -6.56
C THR A 218 9.31 8.98 -6.20
N ILE A 219 9.16 7.67 -5.95
CA ILE A 219 10.30 6.73 -5.88
C ILE A 219 11.07 6.78 -7.19
N ARG A 220 10.38 6.70 -8.34
CA ARG A 220 11.03 6.80 -9.65
C ARG A 220 11.80 8.12 -9.83
N LEU A 221 11.22 9.26 -9.44
CA LEU A 221 11.91 10.55 -9.51
C LEU A 221 13.13 10.62 -8.59
N TYR A 222 13.03 10.00 -7.41
CA TYR A 222 14.10 9.93 -6.42
C TYR A 222 15.33 9.17 -6.95
N VAL A 223 15.12 8.02 -7.61
CA VAL A 223 16.22 7.15 -8.08
C VAL A 223 16.76 7.51 -9.46
N LYS A 224 15.96 8.16 -10.31
CA LYS A 224 16.31 8.44 -11.72
C LYS A 224 17.65 9.17 -11.92
N PRO A 225 18.04 10.17 -11.11
CA PRO A 225 19.35 10.82 -11.26
C PRO A 225 20.51 9.84 -11.09
N VAL A 226 20.44 8.97 -10.10
CA VAL A 226 21.47 7.96 -9.82
C VAL A 226 21.47 6.85 -10.86
N ALA A 227 20.29 6.43 -11.34
CA ALA A 227 20.21 5.51 -12.47
C ALA A 227 20.94 6.04 -13.71
N LYS A 228 20.77 7.34 -14.01
CA LYS A 228 21.47 7.98 -15.13
C LYS A 228 22.98 8.04 -14.92
N GLU A 229 23.43 8.39 -13.72
CA GLU A 229 24.85 8.52 -13.39
C GLU A 229 25.58 7.17 -13.42
N ARG A 230 24.94 6.11 -12.90
CA ARG A 230 25.53 4.78 -12.77
C ARG A 230 25.34 3.91 -14.00
N TYR A 231 24.58 4.35 -15.01
CA TYR A 231 24.37 3.59 -16.25
C TYR A 231 25.70 3.38 -17.00
N ARG A 232 25.97 2.13 -17.42
CA ARG A 232 27.15 1.76 -18.19
C ARG A 232 26.73 0.92 -19.38
N GLU A 233 27.14 1.33 -20.59
CA GLU A 233 27.06 0.46 -21.76
C GLU A 233 28.21 -0.53 -21.73
N THR A 234 27.90 -1.82 -21.75
CA THR A 234 28.86 -2.92 -21.63
C THR A 234 29.09 -3.66 -22.94
N GLY A 235 28.29 -3.34 -23.96
CA GLY A 235 28.48 -3.88 -25.30
C GLY A 235 27.34 -3.52 -26.25
N ARG A 236 27.40 -4.09 -27.45
CA ARG A 236 26.33 -4.01 -28.45
C ARG A 236 25.84 -5.42 -28.77
N MET A 237 24.53 -5.59 -28.76
CA MET A 237 23.86 -6.73 -29.36
C MET A 237 23.59 -6.42 -30.85
N LEU A 238 23.03 -7.38 -31.59
CA LEU A 238 22.70 -7.22 -33.02
C LEU A 238 21.90 -5.92 -33.28
N GLY A 239 22.40 -5.04 -34.15
CA GLY A 239 21.77 -3.75 -34.49
C GLY A 239 22.05 -2.63 -33.47
N ASP A 240 21.04 -1.80 -33.19
CA ASP A 240 21.09 -0.66 -32.26
C ASP A 240 20.73 -1.03 -30.80
N ILE A 241 20.74 -2.32 -30.46
CA ILE A 241 20.41 -2.78 -29.10
C ILE A 241 21.69 -2.78 -28.26
N HIS A 242 21.79 -1.88 -27.30
CA HIS A 242 22.93 -1.81 -26.38
C HIS A 242 22.75 -2.78 -25.21
N ILE A 243 23.81 -3.52 -24.88
CA ILE A 243 23.90 -4.25 -23.61
C ILE A 243 24.37 -3.24 -22.56
N TYR A 244 23.70 -3.22 -21.42
CA TYR A 244 23.98 -2.26 -20.37
C TYR A 244 23.96 -2.93 -19.00
N THR A 245 24.52 -2.23 -18.03
CA THR A 245 24.41 -2.52 -16.61
C THR A 245 24.43 -1.22 -15.82
N TYR A 246 24.36 -1.31 -14.50
CA TYR A 246 24.67 -0.21 -13.59
C TYR A 246 25.96 -0.49 -12.84
N GLU A 247 26.70 0.56 -12.54
CA GLU A 247 27.81 0.49 -11.61
C GLU A 247 27.28 0.18 -10.19
N ARG A 248 27.79 -0.91 -9.61
CA ARG A 248 27.40 -1.38 -8.29
C ARG A 248 28.16 -0.62 -7.19
N PRO A 249 27.48 0.01 -6.23
CA PRO A 249 28.11 0.57 -5.04
C PRO A 249 28.84 -0.50 -4.22
N GLU A 250 30.01 -0.18 -3.66
CA GLU A 250 30.82 -1.10 -2.86
C GLU A 250 30.09 -1.58 -1.59
N GLU A 251 29.18 -0.74 -1.08
CA GLU A 251 28.38 -0.99 0.12
C GLU A 251 27.25 -2.01 -0.09
N ILE A 252 26.94 -2.35 -1.35
CA ILE A 252 25.96 -3.38 -1.72
C ILE A 252 26.73 -4.67 -1.99
N VAL A 253 26.77 -5.58 -1.02
CA VAL A 253 27.56 -6.82 -1.06
C VAL A 253 26.66 -8.04 -1.29
N SER A 254 25.41 -8.00 -0.84
CA SER A 254 24.42 -9.03 -1.08
C SER A 254 23.95 -9.05 -2.53
N GLU A 255 24.00 -10.22 -3.17
CA GLU A 255 23.46 -10.41 -4.52
C GLU A 255 21.95 -10.12 -4.59
N PHE A 256 21.22 -10.44 -3.53
CA PHE A 256 19.79 -10.14 -3.46
C PHE A 256 19.54 -8.62 -3.37
N ALA A 257 20.33 -7.91 -2.57
CA ALA A 257 20.23 -6.45 -2.48
C ALA A 257 20.69 -5.79 -3.77
N TRP A 258 21.71 -6.35 -4.45
CA TRP A 258 22.12 -5.91 -5.77
C TRP A 258 21.02 -6.07 -6.81
N SER A 259 20.35 -7.23 -6.86
CA SER A 259 19.18 -7.41 -7.73
C SER A 259 18.10 -6.38 -7.44
N SER A 260 17.79 -6.15 -6.16
CA SER A 260 16.78 -5.15 -5.77
C SER A 260 17.16 -3.72 -6.17
N TYR A 261 18.42 -3.36 -6.01
CA TYR A 261 18.96 -2.05 -6.42
C TYR A 261 18.96 -1.91 -7.94
N TYR A 262 19.40 -2.94 -8.66
CA TYR A 262 19.42 -2.98 -10.11
C TYR A 262 18.01 -2.78 -10.68
N ASP A 263 17.03 -3.56 -10.20
CA ASP A 263 15.64 -3.47 -10.64
C ASP A 263 15.04 -2.09 -10.36
N LEU A 264 15.39 -1.51 -9.20
CA LEU A 264 14.96 -0.17 -8.85
C LEU A 264 15.51 0.88 -9.83
N LEU A 265 16.81 0.83 -10.18
CA LEU A 265 17.38 1.74 -11.18
C LEU A 265 16.78 1.51 -12.57
N ASP A 266 16.59 0.25 -12.95
CA ASP A 266 16.06 -0.12 -14.26
C ASP A 266 14.61 0.31 -14.44
N SER A 267 13.78 0.19 -13.39
CA SER A 267 12.40 0.68 -13.38
C SER A 267 12.28 2.16 -13.76
N SER A 268 13.32 2.96 -13.50
CA SER A 268 13.32 4.39 -13.82
C SER A 268 13.34 4.68 -15.33
N ARG A 269 13.75 3.71 -16.15
CA ARG A 269 13.77 3.82 -17.62
C ARG A 269 12.38 3.70 -18.22
N TYR A 270 11.49 2.96 -17.57
CA TYR A 270 10.13 2.74 -18.03
C TYR A 270 9.17 3.86 -17.59
N LYS A 271 8.07 4.00 -18.33
CA LYS A 271 6.95 4.84 -17.91
C LYS A 271 6.08 4.03 -16.93
N PRO A 272 5.62 4.63 -15.82
CA PRO A 272 4.67 3.96 -14.94
C PRO A 272 3.34 3.70 -15.65
N ASN A 273 2.57 2.72 -15.15
CA ASN A 273 1.25 2.36 -15.68
C ASN A 273 0.31 3.58 -15.81
N PHE A 274 0.35 4.48 -14.84
CA PHE A 274 -0.38 5.74 -14.89
C PHE A 274 0.57 6.93 -14.70
N PRO A 275 0.34 8.06 -15.38
CA PRO A 275 0.98 9.31 -15.02
C PRO A 275 0.54 9.76 -13.62
N PRO A 276 1.21 10.75 -13.00
CA PRO A 276 0.69 11.40 -11.79
C PRO A 276 -0.71 11.93 -12.05
N PHE A 277 -1.59 11.76 -11.07
CA PHE A 277 -2.94 12.32 -11.11
C PHE A 277 -3.40 12.72 -9.71
N SER A 278 -4.50 13.46 -9.65
CA SER A 278 -5.16 13.82 -8.40
C SER A 278 -6.66 13.61 -8.51
N VAL A 279 -7.23 12.95 -7.50
CA VAL A 279 -8.65 12.67 -7.39
C VAL A 279 -9.38 13.89 -6.89
N SER A 280 -10.60 14.09 -7.41
CA SER A 280 -11.46 15.21 -7.02
C SER A 280 -11.60 15.32 -5.51
N LYS A 281 -11.50 16.55 -4.97
CA LYS A 281 -11.69 16.82 -3.54
C LYS A 281 -13.04 16.30 -3.02
N ASN A 282 -14.07 16.29 -3.85
CA ASN A 282 -15.41 15.81 -3.46
C ASN A 282 -15.45 14.29 -3.24
N LEU A 283 -14.51 13.54 -3.84
CA LEU A 283 -14.33 12.09 -3.66
C LEU A 283 -13.38 11.74 -2.49
N LYS A 284 -12.90 12.75 -1.77
CA LYS A 284 -12.03 12.61 -0.59
C LYS A 284 -12.70 13.06 0.72
N LYS A 285 -13.84 13.76 0.62
CA LYS A 285 -14.49 14.48 1.73
C LYS A 285 -15.70 13.78 2.31
N ALA A 286 -16.32 12.83 1.60
CA ALA A 286 -17.38 12.04 2.21
C ALA A 286 -16.74 10.96 3.08
N PHE A 287 -17.32 10.76 4.27
CA PHE A 287 -16.91 9.82 5.33
C PHE A 287 -15.61 10.17 6.09
#